data_AF-A0A956F9E8-F1
#
_entry.id   AF-A0A956F9E8-F1
#
_cell.length_a   1.000
_cell.length_b   1.000
_cell.length_c   1.000
_cell.angle_alpha   90.00
_cell.angle_beta   90.00
_cell.angle_gamma   90.00
#
_symmetry.space_group_name_H-M   'P 1'
#
loop_
_entity.id
_entity.type
_entity.pdbx_description
1 polymer ?
#
loop_
_entity_poly.entity_id
_entity_poly.type
_entity_poly.pdbx_seq_one_letter_code
_entity_poly.pdbx_strand_id
1 'polypeptide(L)'
;MSRNPSALRFDPSGRFPGQPSDGRRRVLVLGAGAVLVALAGASVANSQHASLRCIEGRLVPHVGRLLPLGDMPLDDAELRPLEVPPGECEDESFESRSELRERYRELALGRADAALADEDPSALETSLEALEALPDDEVLGPRTRQLNQVLLERHVEQARESYEEARRRLQLAREAGVDEEVLRAAEQTLDGLSAPASAVPPAPPSPEASEAPQAVRIPDPPAPAPGPGPRSL
;
A
#
# COMPACT_ATOMS: atom_id res chain seq x y z
N MET A 1 83.91 3.89 29.50
CA MET A 1 83.91 5.35 29.25
C MET A 1 83.63 5.53 27.75
N SER A 2 82.46 6.07 27.35
CA SER A 2 82.28 7.49 26.95
C SER A 2 83.23 7.86 25.80
N ARG A 3 82.88 8.28 24.58
CA ARG A 3 81.72 9.02 24.02
C ARG A 3 81.83 8.99 22.48
N ASN A 4 80.69 8.94 21.77
CA ASN A 4 80.47 9.40 20.37
C ASN A 4 80.79 10.92 20.25
N PRO A 5 80.82 11.63 19.09
CA PRO A 5 80.26 11.31 17.74
C PRO A 5 81.10 11.86 16.55
N SER A 6 80.49 11.90 15.33
CA SER A 6 80.88 12.60 14.08
C SER A 6 81.33 11.63 12.99
N ALA A 7 80.75 11.56 11.79
CA ALA A 7 79.71 12.35 11.17
C ALA A 7 79.05 11.50 10.09
N LEU A 8 77.75 11.72 9.92
CA LEU A 8 76.94 11.32 8.78
C LEU A 8 77.67 11.63 7.46
N ARG A 9 78.04 10.59 6.69
CA ARG A 9 78.16 10.75 5.25
C ARG A 9 76.83 10.41 4.63
N PHE A 10 76.21 11.45 4.07
CA PHE A 10 75.15 11.35 3.08
C PHE A 10 75.61 10.41 1.96
N ASP A 11 74.93 9.28 1.82
CA ASP A 11 74.91 8.54 0.57
C ASP A 11 73.80 9.17 -0.30
N PRO A 12 74.12 9.77 -1.46
CA PRO A 12 73.13 10.32 -2.38
C PRO A 12 72.37 9.24 -3.16
N SER A 13 72.66 7.95 -2.97
CA SER A 13 71.86 6.86 -3.52
C SER A 13 70.71 6.52 -2.58
N GLY A 14 69.75 7.45 -2.45
CA GLY A 14 68.54 7.32 -1.63
C GLY A 14 67.60 6.18 -2.02
N ARG A 15 68.02 4.93 -1.83
CA ARG A 15 67.18 3.73 -1.89
C ARG A 15 66.92 3.24 -0.47
N PHE A 16 65.77 3.63 0.05
CA PHE A 16 65.10 3.03 1.21
C PHE A 16 63.71 2.53 0.76
N PRO A 17 63.11 1.62 1.53
CA PRO A 17 62.72 0.27 1.13
C PRO A 17 61.39 0.19 0.37
N GLY A 18 61.16 -0.99 -0.24
CA GLY A 18 59.96 -1.41 -0.97
C GLY A 18 58.69 -0.60 -0.70
N GLN A 19 58.43 0.34 -1.59
CA GLN A 19 57.13 0.98 -1.76
C GLN A 19 56.18 -0.12 -2.27
N PRO A 20 55.11 -0.50 -1.54
CA PRO A 20 54.12 -1.41 -2.09
C PRO A 20 53.52 -0.74 -3.31
N SER A 21 53.65 -1.43 -4.44
CA SER A 21 53.32 -1.00 -5.78
C SER A 21 51.98 -0.26 -5.85
N ASP A 22 52.00 0.97 -6.37
CA ASP A 22 50.80 1.69 -6.82
C ASP A 22 49.95 0.83 -7.78
N GLY A 23 50.57 -0.14 -8.47
CA GLY A 23 49.87 -1.16 -9.26
C GLY A 23 48.93 -2.06 -8.46
N ARG A 24 49.29 -2.48 -7.24
CA ARG A 24 48.39 -3.27 -6.38
C ARG A 24 47.24 -2.44 -5.86
N ARG A 25 47.47 -1.17 -5.49
CA ARG A 25 46.40 -0.23 -5.10
C ARG A 25 45.44 0.02 -6.26
N ARG A 26 45.94 0.20 -7.49
CA ARG A 26 45.10 0.35 -8.69
C ARG A 26 44.28 -0.91 -9.01
N VAL A 27 44.86 -2.11 -8.88
CA VAL A 27 44.14 -3.37 -9.08
C VAL A 27 43.08 -3.60 -8.00
N LEU A 28 43.36 -3.24 -6.75
CA LEU A 28 42.39 -3.31 -5.64
C LEU A 28 41.25 -2.30 -5.81
N VAL A 29 41.54 -1.07 -6.26
CA VAL A 29 40.52 -0.05 -6.53
C VAL A 29 39.66 -0.41 -7.74
N LEU A 30 40.26 -0.95 -8.81
CA LEU A 30 39.51 -1.43 -9.99
C LEU A 30 38.67 -2.67 -9.64
N GLY A 31 39.22 -3.60 -8.87
CA GLY A 31 38.49 -4.77 -8.38
C GLY A 31 37.33 -4.39 -7.45
N ALA A 32 37.56 -3.49 -6.50
CA ALA A 32 36.52 -2.97 -5.62
C ALA A 32 35.46 -2.16 -6.37
N GLY A 33 35.86 -1.36 -7.36
CA GLY A 33 34.95 -0.62 -8.25
C GLY A 33 34.07 -1.55 -9.09
N ALA A 34 34.65 -2.60 -9.68
CA ALA A 34 33.90 -3.60 -10.45
C ALA A 34 32.90 -4.39 -9.57
N VAL A 35 33.29 -4.76 -8.35
CA VAL A 35 32.41 -5.42 -7.38
C VAL A 35 31.27 -4.50 -6.95
N LEU A 36 31.54 -3.21 -6.69
CA LEU A 36 30.51 -2.24 -6.35
C LEU A 36 29.53 -1.99 -7.51
N VAL A 37 30.02 -1.92 -8.75
CA VAL A 37 29.17 -1.79 -9.95
C VAL A 37 28.34 -3.05 -10.16
N ALA A 38 28.91 -4.24 -9.97
CA ALA A 38 28.17 -5.51 -10.07
C ALA A 38 27.10 -5.63 -8.98
N LEU A 39 27.42 -5.26 -7.73
CA LEU A 39 26.47 -5.23 -6.62
C LEU A 39 25.37 -4.19 -6.84
N ALA A 40 25.71 -3.00 -7.36
CA ALA A 40 24.74 -1.97 -7.71
C ALA A 40 23.82 -2.43 -8.85
N GLY A 41 24.36 -3.09 -9.88
CA GLY A 41 23.58 -3.66 -10.99
C GLY A 41 22.64 -4.77 -10.52
N ALA A 42 23.13 -5.72 -9.72
CA ALA A 42 22.31 -6.79 -9.15
C ALA A 42 21.25 -6.25 -8.18
N SER A 43 21.57 -5.20 -7.44
CA SER A 43 20.64 -4.48 -6.58
C SER A 43 19.50 -3.84 -7.37
N VAL A 44 19.82 -3.13 -8.46
CA VAL A 44 18.80 -2.48 -9.31
C VAL A 44 17.91 -3.54 -9.97
N ALA A 45 18.51 -4.62 -10.49
CA ALA A 45 17.77 -5.74 -11.05
C ALA A 45 16.81 -6.37 -10.01
N ASN A 46 17.28 -6.61 -8.78
CA ASN A 46 16.42 -7.19 -7.74
C ASN A 46 15.30 -6.23 -7.29
N SER A 47 15.56 -4.91 -7.27
CA SER A 47 14.54 -3.93 -6.89
C SER A 47 13.40 -3.79 -7.91
N GLN A 48 13.61 -4.26 -9.14
CA GLN A 48 12.62 -4.24 -10.20
C GLN A 48 11.77 -5.52 -10.23
N HIS A 49 12.29 -6.63 -9.68
CA HIS A 49 11.54 -7.86 -9.54
C HIS A 49 10.36 -7.71 -8.59
N ALA A 50 9.25 -8.27 -9.03
CA ALA A 50 8.02 -8.39 -8.28
C ALA A 50 7.56 -9.83 -8.31
N SER A 51 6.78 -10.27 -7.32
CA SER A 51 6.23 -11.61 -7.29
C SER A 51 4.90 -11.64 -6.56
N LEU A 52 4.02 -12.57 -6.91
CA LEU A 52 2.89 -12.98 -6.09
C LEU A 52 3.30 -14.24 -5.33
N ARG A 53 3.10 -14.25 -4.03
CA ARG A 53 3.38 -15.42 -3.18
C ARG A 53 2.10 -15.95 -2.58
N CYS A 54 1.90 -17.26 -2.67
CA CYS A 54 0.82 -17.95 -1.99
C CYS A 54 1.16 -18.10 -0.50
N ILE A 55 0.46 -17.35 0.34
CA ILE A 55 0.58 -17.39 1.79
C ILE A 55 -0.81 -17.66 2.35
N GLU A 56 -0.97 -18.83 2.98
CA GLU A 56 -2.24 -19.22 3.64
C GLU A 56 -3.48 -19.16 2.71
N GLY A 57 -3.32 -19.49 1.42
CA GLY A 57 -4.40 -19.44 0.44
C GLY A 57 -4.66 -18.03 -0.12
N ARG A 58 -3.74 -17.09 0.10
CA ARG A 58 -3.81 -15.72 -0.41
C ARG A 58 -2.60 -15.41 -1.27
N LEU A 59 -2.82 -14.79 -2.42
CA LEU A 59 -1.75 -14.21 -3.22
C LEU A 59 -1.37 -12.85 -2.64
N VAL A 60 -0.18 -12.79 -2.05
CA VAL A 60 0.39 -11.59 -1.48
C VAL A 60 1.42 -11.03 -2.46
N PRO A 61 1.33 -9.76 -2.87
CA PRO A 61 2.33 -9.14 -3.72
C PRO A 61 3.59 -8.83 -2.93
N HIS A 62 4.74 -9.09 -3.54
CA HIS A 62 6.07 -8.87 -3.00
C HIS A 62 6.92 -8.09 -4.01
N VAL A 63 7.89 -7.36 -3.50
CA VAL A 63 8.93 -6.70 -4.30
C VAL A 63 10.31 -7.06 -3.78
N GLY A 64 11.23 -7.28 -4.71
CA GLY A 64 12.62 -7.54 -4.37
C GLY A 64 13.28 -6.30 -3.74
N ARG A 65 14.17 -6.53 -2.78
CA ARG A 65 14.95 -5.47 -2.13
C ARG A 65 16.42 -5.49 -2.53
N LEU A 66 17.14 -4.44 -2.15
CA LEU A 66 18.60 -4.44 -2.18
C LEU A 66 19.15 -5.70 -1.48
N LEU A 67 20.04 -6.45 -2.14
CA LEU A 67 20.77 -7.56 -1.53
C LEU A 67 21.40 -7.10 -0.19
N PRO A 68 21.34 -7.89 0.90
CA PRO A 68 20.95 -9.30 1.01
C PRO A 68 19.49 -9.55 1.46
N LEU A 69 18.60 -8.55 1.41
CA LEU A 69 17.34 -8.56 2.17
C LEU A 69 16.19 -9.37 1.56
N GLY A 70 16.39 -10.09 0.44
CA GLY A 70 15.36 -10.90 -0.21
C GLY A 70 14.18 -10.08 -0.72
N ASP A 71 12.97 -10.64 -0.64
CA ASP A 71 11.72 -10.03 -1.09
C ASP A 71 10.88 -9.65 0.12
N MET A 72 10.16 -8.53 0.06
CA MET A 72 9.25 -8.11 1.14
C MET A 72 7.84 -7.89 0.60
N PRO A 73 6.81 -8.10 1.45
CA PRO A 73 5.44 -7.81 1.07
C PRO A 73 5.35 -6.34 0.63
N LEU A 74 4.64 -6.14 -0.47
CA LEU A 74 4.42 -4.83 -1.04
C LEU A 74 3.32 -4.15 -0.24
N ASP A 75 3.67 -3.06 0.43
CA ASP A 75 2.74 -2.19 1.14
C ASP A 75 2.22 -1.12 0.15
N ASP A 76 1.41 -1.57 -0.81
CA ASP A 76 0.74 -0.74 -1.81
C ASP A 76 -0.77 -0.91 -1.64
N ALA A 77 -1.48 0.20 -1.44
CA ALA A 77 -2.92 0.20 -1.18
C ALA A 77 -3.74 -0.39 -2.33
N GLU A 78 -3.20 -0.34 -3.56
CA GLU A 78 -3.79 -0.87 -4.79
C GLU A 78 -3.64 -2.40 -4.90
N LEU A 79 -2.63 -2.97 -4.24
CA LEU A 79 -2.22 -4.36 -4.37
C LEU A 79 -2.36 -5.07 -3.03
N ARG A 80 -3.61 -5.24 -2.61
CA ARG A 80 -3.95 -5.95 -1.37
C ARG A 80 -3.75 -7.47 -1.55
N PRO A 81 -3.62 -8.23 -0.46
CA PRO A 81 -3.69 -9.68 -0.54
C PRO A 81 -5.00 -10.15 -1.18
N LEU A 82 -4.91 -10.97 -2.21
CA LEU A 82 -6.08 -11.54 -2.90
C LEU A 82 -6.32 -12.96 -2.42
N GLU A 83 -7.52 -13.25 -1.93
CA GLU A 83 -7.92 -14.63 -1.67
C GLU A 83 -8.14 -15.35 -3.00
N VAL A 84 -7.60 -16.56 -3.16
CA VAL A 84 -7.76 -17.35 -4.39
C VAL A 84 -8.09 -18.80 -4.05
N PRO A 85 -8.76 -19.53 -4.98
CA PRO A 85 -8.95 -20.96 -4.84
C PRO A 85 -7.60 -21.68 -4.62
N PRO A 86 -7.56 -22.78 -3.87
CA PRO A 86 -6.31 -23.47 -3.54
C PRO A 86 -5.56 -24.01 -4.78
N GLY A 87 -6.26 -24.25 -5.89
CA GLY A 87 -5.66 -24.65 -7.17
C GLY A 87 -5.03 -23.52 -7.97
N GLU A 88 -5.26 -22.25 -7.59
CA GLU A 88 -4.77 -21.05 -8.27
C GLU A 88 -3.79 -20.26 -7.38
N CYS A 89 -3.55 -20.73 -6.16
CA CYS A 89 -2.62 -20.14 -5.21
C CYS A 89 -1.20 -20.64 -5.50
N GLU A 90 -0.59 -20.13 -6.56
CA GLU A 90 0.78 -20.46 -6.95
C GLU A 90 1.69 -19.24 -6.85
N ASP A 91 2.97 -19.48 -6.55
CA ASP A 91 3.98 -18.44 -6.54
C ASP A 91 4.33 -18.06 -7.99
N GLU A 92 4.12 -16.79 -8.35
CA GLU A 92 4.42 -16.24 -9.68
C GLU A 92 5.47 -15.13 -9.56
N SER A 93 6.45 -15.09 -10.47
CA SER A 93 7.51 -14.07 -10.53
C SER A 93 7.40 -13.23 -11.79
N PHE A 94 7.65 -11.92 -11.65
CA PHE A 94 7.52 -10.93 -12.72
C PHE A 94 8.82 -10.13 -12.90
N GLU A 95 9.07 -9.73 -14.14
CA GLU A 95 10.24 -8.90 -14.47
C GLU A 95 10.04 -7.44 -14.02
N SER A 96 8.78 -7.02 -13.86
CA SER A 96 8.44 -5.66 -13.44
C SER A 96 7.20 -5.58 -12.55
N ARG A 97 7.05 -4.45 -11.85
CA ARG A 97 5.83 -4.12 -11.10
C ARG A 97 4.60 -3.89 -11.99
N SER A 98 4.81 -3.50 -13.25
CA SER A 98 3.72 -3.29 -14.20
C SER A 98 3.09 -4.63 -14.58
N GLU A 99 3.91 -5.65 -14.84
CA GLU A 99 3.45 -7.02 -15.08
C GLU A 99 2.72 -7.60 -13.87
N LEU A 100 3.25 -7.37 -12.66
CA LEU A 100 2.56 -7.75 -11.41
C LEU A 100 1.16 -7.11 -11.34
N ARG A 101 1.03 -5.81 -11.63
CA ARG A 101 -0.25 -5.09 -11.59
C ARG A 101 -1.23 -5.60 -12.63
N GLU A 102 -0.76 -5.84 -13.85
CA GLU A 102 -1.58 -6.39 -14.93
C GLU A 102 -2.09 -7.78 -14.56
N ARG A 103 -1.21 -8.66 -14.07
CA ARG A 103 -1.58 -9.99 -13.61
C ARG A 103 -2.54 -9.96 -12.42
N TYR A 104 -2.28 -9.09 -11.44
CA TYR A 104 -3.16 -8.92 -10.27
C TYR A 104 -4.56 -8.48 -10.70
N ARG A 105 -4.64 -7.58 -11.68
CA ARG A 105 -5.92 -7.12 -12.22
C ARG A 105 -6.69 -8.22 -12.93
N GLU A 106 -6.03 -9.06 -13.72
CA GLU A 106 -6.66 -10.23 -14.35
C GLU A 106 -7.26 -11.17 -13.30
N LEU A 107 -6.51 -11.45 -12.23
CA LEU A 107 -6.95 -12.30 -11.13
C LEU A 107 -8.14 -11.69 -10.38
N ALA A 108 -8.10 -10.38 -10.08
CA ALA A 108 -9.19 -9.69 -9.41
C ALA A 108 -10.48 -9.69 -10.25
N LEU A 109 -10.36 -9.50 -11.56
CA LEU A 109 -11.49 -9.60 -12.50
C LEU A 109 -12.03 -11.03 -12.58
N GLY A 110 -11.16 -12.04 -12.71
CA GLY A 110 -11.57 -13.44 -12.73
C GLY A 110 -12.31 -13.85 -11.45
N ARG A 111 -11.85 -13.37 -10.29
CA ARG A 111 -12.52 -13.59 -9.00
C ARG A 111 -13.89 -12.91 -8.95
N ALA A 112 -13.99 -11.66 -9.40
CA ALA A 112 -15.28 -10.97 -9.51
C ALA A 112 -16.25 -11.73 -10.43
N ASP A 113 -15.74 -12.33 -11.51
CA ASP A 113 -16.54 -13.14 -12.42
C ASP A 113 -17.06 -14.42 -11.78
N ALA A 114 -16.20 -15.14 -11.05
CA ALA A 114 -16.59 -16.31 -10.28
C ALA A 114 -17.59 -15.95 -9.17
N ALA A 115 -17.35 -14.88 -8.43
CA ALA A 115 -18.23 -14.43 -7.35
C ALA A 115 -19.64 -14.07 -7.85
N LEU A 116 -19.73 -13.43 -9.03
CA LEU A 116 -21.01 -13.13 -9.67
C LEU A 116 -21.72 -14.38 -10.20
N ALA A 117 -20.98 -15.40 -10.63
CA ALA A 117 -21.57 -16.66 -11.08
C ALA A 117 -22.09 -17.53 -9.93
N ASP A 118 -21.35 -17.56 -8.82
CA ASP A 118 -21.68 -18.37 -7.64
C ASP A 118 -22.63 -17.67 -6.66
N GLU A 119 -22.83 -16.35 -6.82
CA GLU A 119 -23.66 -15.50 -5.95
C GLU A 119 -23.29 -15.62 -4.44
N ASP A 120 -22.03 -15.93 -4.13
CA ASP A 120 -21.53 -16.03 -2.75
C ASP A 120 -21.30 -14.61 -2.17
N PRO A 121 -22.00 -14.22 -1.09
CA PRO A 121 -21.92 -12.87 -0.54
C PRO A 121 -20.51 -12.51 -0.09
N SER A 122 -19.79 -13.47 0.50
CA SER A 122 -18.44 -13.23 1.02
C SER A 122 -17.44 -13.01 -0.12
N ALA A 123 -17.59 -13.78 -1.21
CA ALA A 123 -16.78 -13.64 -2.41
C ALA A 123 -17.10 -12.33 -3.14
N LEU A 124 -18.37 -11.91 -3.19
CA LEU A 124 -18.80 -10.65 -3.81
C LEU A 124 -18.20 -9.44 -3.09
N GLU A 125 -18.28 -9.38 -1.76
CA GLU A 125 -17.76 -8.26 -0.94
C GLU A 125 -16.24 -8.11 -1.09
N THR A 126 -15.52 -9.21 -0.92
CA THR A 126 -14.05 -9.23 -1.04
C THR A 126 -13.56 -8.95 -2.47
N SER A 127 -14.31 -9.39 -3.49
CA SER A 127 -13.99 -9.05 -4.90
C SER A 127 -14.26 -7.58 -5.19
N LEU A 128 -15.33 -7.01 -4.61
CA LEU A 128 -15.60 -5.58 -4.73
C LEU A 128 -14.49 -4.76 -4.09
N GLU A 129 -14.07 -5.10 -2.88
CA GLU A 129 -12.96 -4.42 -2.18
C GLU A 129 -11.66 -4.48 -3.00
N ALA A 130 -11.36 -5.62 -3.62
CA ALA A 130 -10.18 -5.78 -4.46
C ALA A 130 -10.25 -4.91 -5.73
N LEU A 131 -11.43 -4.78 -6.36
CA LEU A 131 -11.62 -3.95 -7.54
C LEU A 131 -11.64 -2.45 -7.23
N GLU A 132 -12.22 -2.03 -6.10
CA GLU A 132 -12.25 -0.62 -5.67
C GLU A 132 -10.86 -0.07 -5.31
N ALA A 133 -9.95 -0.95 -4.91
CA ALA A 133 -8.55 -0.59 -4.65
C ALA A 133 -7.77 -0.28 -5.94
N LEU A 134 -8.22 -0.78 -7.10
CA LEU A 134 -7.56 -0.57 -8.38
C LEU A 134 -8.02 0.74 -9.04
N PRO A 135 -7.16 1.38 -9.86
CA PRO A 135 -7.55 2.58 -10.58
C PRO A 135 -8.70 2.30 -11.53
N ASP A 136 -9.78 3.07 -11.40
CA ASP A 136 -10.99 2.90 -12.22
C ASP A 136 -10.69 3.13 -13.70
N ASP A 137 -11.26 2.27 -14.54
CA ASP A 137 -11.15 2.38 -15.99
C ASP A 137 -12.34 1.72 -16.71
N GLU A 138 -12.29 1.74 -18.04
CA GLU A 138 -13.41 1.28 -18.88
C GLU A 138 -13.82 -0.18 -18.66
N VAL A 139 -12.92 -1.02 -18.12
CA VAL A 139 -13.19 -2.44 -17.89
C VAL A 139 -13.60 -2.70 -16.43
N LEU A 140 -12.95 -2.03 -15.46
CA LEU A 140 -13.24 -2.24 -14.03
C LEU A 140 -14.57 -1.58 -13.60
N GLY A 141 -14.89 -0.40 -14.14
CA GLY A 141 -16.07 0.37 -13.75
C GLY A 141 -17.40 -0.37 -13.96
N PRO A 142 -17.65 -1.02 -15.11
CA PRO A 142 -18.83 -1.86 -15.29
C PRO A 142 -18.93 -3.01 -14.29
N ARG A 143 -17.81 -3.70 -14.00
CA ARG A 143 -17.81 -4.87 -13.12
C ARG A 143 -18.05 -4.50 -11.65
N THR A 144 -17.39 -3.44 -11.20
CA THR A 144 -17.59 -2.84 -9.87
C THR A 144 -19.03 -2.40 -9.65
N ARG A 145 -19.67 -1.79 -10.66
CA ARG A 145 -21.10 -1.43 -10.59
C ARG A 145 -22.01 -2.65 -10.51
N GLN A 146 -21.70 -3.70 -11.26
CA GLN A 146 -22.48 -4.94 -11.24
C GLN A 146 -22.40 -5.64 -9.88
N LEU A 147 -21.21 -5.77 -9.29
CA LEU A 147 -21.04 -6.31 -7.93
C LEU A 147 -21.84 -5.51 -6.91
N ASN A 148 -21.71 -4.18 -6.95
CA ASN A 148 -22.46 -3.28 -6.07
C ASN A 148 -23.98 -3.47 -6.21
N GLN A 149 -24.48 -3.61 -7.44
CA GLN A 149 -25.89 -3.84 -7.68
C GLN A 149 -26.37 -5.16 -7.05
N VAL A 150 -25.66 -6.26 -7.28
CA VAL A 150 -26.02 -7.58 -6.73
C VAL A 150 -25.99 -7.59 -5.20
N LEU A 151 -24.95 -6.99 -4.60
CA LEU A 151 -24.85 -6.86 -3.14
C LEU A 151 -25.99 -6.00 -2.58
N LEU A 152 -26.32 -4.89 -3.23
CA LEU A 152 -27.43 -4.03 -2.81
C LEU A 152 -28.77 -4.76 -2.88
N GLU A 153 -29.06 -5.44 -4.00
CA GLU A 153 -30.29 -6.24 -4.15
C GLU A 153 -30.41 -7.29 -3.05
N ARG A 154 -29.30 -7.96 -2.72
CA ARG A 154 -29.25 -8.95 -1.64
C ARG A 154 -29.48 -8.33 -0.27
N HIS A 155 -28.85 -7.20 0.04
CA HIS A 155 -29.06 -6.52 1.33
C HIS A 155 -30.48 -6.02 1.49
N VAL A 156 -31.10 -5.55 0.40
CA VAL A 156 -32.51 -5.16 0.39
C VAL A 156 -33.41 -6.37 0.68
N GLU A 157 -33.15 -7.52 0.06
CA GLU A 157 -33.93 -8.74 0.31
C GLU A 157 -33.75 -9.23 1.75
N GLN A 158 -32.52 -9.26 2.27
CA GLN A 158 -32.24 -9.63 3.66
C GLN A 158 -32.93 -8.67 4.66
N ALA A 159 -32.91 -7.36 4.37
CA ALA A 159 -33.61 -6.37 5.16
C ALA A 159 -35.13 -6.63 5.16
N ARG A 160 -35.70 -6.97 3.99
CA ARG A 160 -37.12 -7.33 3.87
C ARG A 160 -37.48 -8.57 4.68
N GLU A 161 -36.69 -9.65 4.57
CA GLU A 161 -36.91 -10.87 5.34
C GLU A 161 -36.88 -10.60 6.85
N SER A 162 -35.88 -9.84 7.31
CA SER A 162 -35.76 -9.48 8.72
C SER A 162 -36.94 -8.62 9.22
N TYR A 163 -37.44 -7.72 8.37
CA TYR A 163 -38.63 -6.91 8.65
C TYR A 163 -39.89 -7.78 8.77
N GLU A 164 -40.09 -8.73 7.85
CA GLU A 164 -41.22 -9.66 7.88
C GLU A 164 -41.15 -10.62 9.07
N GLU A 165 -39.95 -11.07 9.45
CA GLU A 165 -39.75 -11.85 10.68
C GLU A 165 -40.09 -11.04 11.94
N ALA A 166 -39.63 -9.79 12.02
CA ALA A 166 -39.94 -8.92 13.14
C ALA A 166 -41.44 -8.63 13.27
N ARG A 167 -42.17 -8.44 12.15
CA ARG A 167 -43.65 -8.37 12.16
C ARG A 167 -44.29 -9.64 12.69
N ARG A 168 -43.82 -10.81 12.27
CA ARG A 168 -44.33 -12.10 12.77
C ARG A 168 -44.11 -12.23 14.28
N ARG A 169 -42.95 -11.83 14.79
CA ARG A 169 -42.64 -11.84 16.24
C ARG A 169 -43.53 -10.87 17.02
N LEU A 170 -43.83 -9.69 16.49
CA LEU A 170 -44.77 -8.75 17.10
C LEU A 170 -46.19 -9.32 17.19
N GLN A 171 -46.66 -9.99 16.15
CA GLN A 171 -47.97 -10.63 16.15
C GLN A 171 -48.06 -11.73 17.21
N LEU A 172 -47.02 -12.57 17.33
CA LEU A 172 -46.97 -13.61 18.37
C LEU A 172 -46.93 -13.00 19.79
N ALA A 173 -46.21 -11.89 19.98
CA ALA A 173 -46.16 -11.18 21.25
C ALA A 173 -47.54 -10.61 21.64
N ARG A 174 -48.30 -10.10 20.66
CA ARG A 174 -49.68 -9.65 20.85
C ARG A 174 -50.59 -10.81 21.28
N GLU A 175 -50.47 -11.96 20.64
CA GLU A 175 -51.24 -13.17 20.99
C GLU A 175 -50.86 -13.73 22.38
N ALA A 176 -49.61 -13.54 22.80
CA ALA A 176 -49.12 -13.92 24.13
C ALA A 176 -49.51 -12.92 25.24
N GLY A 177 -50.18 -11.81 24.93
CA GLY A 177 -50.62 -10.82 25.90
C GLY A 177 -49.49 -9.93 26.42
N VAL A 178 -48.46 -9.67 25.62
CA VAL A 178 -47.44 -8.66 25.91
C VAL A 178 -48.09 -7.28 26.00
N ASP A 179 -47.55 -6.42 26.87
CA ASP A 179 -48.05 -5.07 27.12
C ASP A 179 -48.18 -4.23 25.81
N GLU A 180 -49.34 -3.63 25.60
CA GLU A 180 -49.67 -2.86 24.39
C GLU A 180 -48.85 -1.57 24.22
N GLU A 181 -48.32 -0.99 25.30
CA GLU A 181 -47.42 0.16 25.21
C GLU A 181 -46.06 -0.27 24.63
N VAL A 182 -45.58 -1.44 25.04
CA VAL A 182 -44.36 -2.06 24.50
C VAL A 182 -44.53 -2.46 23.03
N LEU A 183 -45.68 -3.08 22.68
CA LEU A 183 -45.98 -3.45 21.30
C LEU A 183 -46.07 -2.22 20.39
N ARG A 184 -46.73 -1.14 20.84
CA ARG A 184 -46.82 0.12 20.09
C ARG A 184 -45.45 0.76 19.86
N ALA A 185 -44.58 0.78 20.88
CA ALA A 185 -43.23 1.32 20.73
C ALA A 185 -42.38 0.51 19.73
N ALA A 186 -42.53 -0.82 19.75
CA ALA A 186 -41.83 -1.70 18.84
C ALA A 186 -42.37 -1.59 17.39
N GLU A 187 -43.69 -1.45 17.19
CA GLU A 187 -44.29 -1.16 15.88
C GLU A 187 -43.80 0.18 15.31
N GLN A 188 -43.77 1.24 16.12
CA GLN A 188 -43.24 2.55 15.69
C GLN A 188 -41.77 2.46 15.27
N THR A 189 -40.96 1.68 15.99
CA THR A 189 -39.56 1.45 15.62
C THR A 189 -39.46 0.72 14.29
N LEU A 190 -40.29 -0.31 14.10
CA LEU A 190 -40.31 -1.09 12.87
C LEU A 190 -40.74 -0.25 11.66
N ASP A 191 -41.84 0.49 11.78
CA ASP A 191 -42.34 1.35 10.71
C ASP A 191 -41.33 2.46 10.37
N GLY A 192 -40.60 2.98 11.36
CA GLY A 192 -39.50 3.93 11.17
C GLY A 192 -38.33 3.37 10.33
N LEU A 193 -38.07 2.06 10.39
CA LEU A 193 -37.07 1.37 9.57
C LEU A 193 -37.55 1.10 8.13
N SER A 194 -38.87 1.10 7.90
CA SER A 194 -39.49 0.90 6.57
C SER A 194 -39.64 2.17 5.74
N ALA A 195 -39.44 3.35 6.36
CA ALA A 195 -39.51 4.62 5.65
C ALA A 195 -38.40 4.66 4.58
N PRO A 196 -38.72 5.05 3.33
CA PRO A 196 -37.70 5.14 2.30
C PRO A 196 -36.60 6.11 2.77
N ALA A 197 -35.35 5.72 2.59
CA ALA A 197 -34.16 6.52 2.84
C ALA A 197 -34.05 7.80 1.96
N SER A 198 -35.17 8.33 1.47
CA SER A 198 -35.29 9.66 0.87
C SER A 198 -35.22 10.79 1.90
N ALA A 199 -35.18 10.49 3.19
CA ALA A 199 -34.82 11.47 4.21
C ALA A 199 -33.32 11.39 4.53
N VAL A 200 -32.47 11.61 3.52
CA VAL A 200 -31.18 12.23 3.80
C VAL A 200 -31.55 13.60 4.41
N PRO A 201 -31.27 13.87 5.70
CA PRO A 201 -31.46 15.22 6.21
C PRO A 201 -30.66 16.14 5.28
N PRO A 202 -31.22 17.27 4.81
CA PRO A 202 -30.47 18.19 3.97
C PRO A 202 -29.15 18.45 4.67
N ALA A 203 -28.05 18.32 3.93
CA ALA A 203 -26.72 18.61 4.45
C ALA A 203 -26.80 19.90 5.27
N PRO A 204 -26.26 19.91 6.51
CA PRO A 204 -26.27 21.13 7.31
C PRO A 204 -25.75 22.26 6.42
N PRO A 205 -26.40 23.44 6.42
CA PRO A 205 -25.97 24.52 5.56
C PRO A 205 -24.47 24.70 5.79
N SER A 206 -23.70 24.56 4.71
CA SER A 206 -22.27 24.83 4.72
C SER A 206 -22.07 26.13 5.51
N PRO A 207 -21.25 26.14 6.57
CA PRO A 207 -20.99 27.38 7.27
C PRO A 207 -20.48 28.37 6.22
N GLU A 208 -21.29 29.40 5.98
CA GLU A 208 -20.88 30.56 5.21
C GLU A 208 -19.52 31.00 5.74
N ALA A 209 -18.56 31.08 4.81
CA ALA A 209 -17.46 32.03 4.84
C ALA A 209 -16.83 32.24 6.23
N SER A 210 -16.28 31.19 6.83
CA SER A 210 -15.22 31.39 7.83
C SER A 210 -13.96 31.73 7.05
N GLU A 211 -13.77 33.05 6.89
CA GLU A 211 -12.50 33.77 6.80
C GLU A 211 -11.30 32.97 6.27
N ALA A 212 -10.83 33.36 5.08
CA ALA A 212 -9.60 32.85 4.48
C ALA A 212 -8.48 32.72 5.54
N PRO A 213 -7.70 31.63 5.54
CA PRO A 213 -6.55 31.54 6.44
C PRO A 213 -5.64 32.72 6.11
N GLN A 214 -5.49 33.63 7.07
CA GLN A 214 -4.50 34.69 6.99
C GLN A 214 -3.16 34.00 6.73
N ALA A 215 -2.57 34.31 5.57
CA ALA A 215 -1.24 33.86 5.21
C ALA A 215 -0.31 34.25 6.36
N VAL A 216 0.18 33.23 7.08
CA VAL A 216 1.25 33.38 8.05
C VAL A 216 2.42 33.95 7.27
N ARG A 217 2.68 35.25 7.45
CA ARG A 217 3.88 35.90 6.95
C ARG A 217 5.06 35.27 7.67
N ILE A 218 5.74 34.37 6.98
CA ILE A 218 7.09 33.93 7.35
C ILE A 218 7.96 35.20 7.32
N PRO A 219 8.61 35.59 8.42
CA PRO A 219 9.55 36.70 8.38
C PRO A 219 10.73 36.33 7.49
N ASP A 220 11.13 37.26 6.62
CA ASP A 220 12.31 37.11 5.76
C ASP A 220 13.54 36.76 6.60
N PRO A 221 14.40 35.84 6.13
CA PRO A 221 15.64 35.52 6.80
C PRO A 221 16.54 36.77 6.86
N PRO A 222 17.27 36.99 7.98
CA PRO A 222 18.18 38.13 8.09
C PRO A 222 19.26 38.06 7.02
N ALA A 223 19.57 39.22 6.43
CA ALA A 223 20.60 39.36 5.41
C ALA A 223 21.94 38.77 5.87
N PRO A 224 22.70 38.10 4.98
CA PRO A 224 24.01 37.58 5.31
C PRO A 224 24.95 38.73 5.68
N ALA A 225 25.70 38.54 6.76
CA ALA A 225 26.73 39.47 7.20
C ALA A 225 27.72 39.77 6.05
N PRO A 226 28.19 41.02 5.90
CA PRO A 226 29.18 41.35 4.89
C PRO A 226 30.45 40.54 5.14
N GLY A 227 30.81 39.69 4.17
CA GLY A 227 32.05 38.94 4.19
C GLY A 227 33.27 39.86 4.22
N PRO A 228 34.40 39.40 4.78
CA PRO A 228 35.62 40.18 4.80
C PRO A 228 36.08 40.44 3.36
N GLY A 229 36.25 41.73 3.03
CA GLY A 229 36.70 42.17 1.71
C GLY A 229 38.05 41.56 1.30
N PRO A 230 38.37 41.59 0.00
CA PRO A 230 39.58 40.99 -0.52
C PRO A 230 40.82 41.66 0.09
N ARG A 231 41.68 40.85 0.70
CA ARG A 231 43.05 41.26 1.03
C ARG A 231 43.81 41.43 -0.27
N SER A 232 44.14 42.67 -0.60
CA SER A 232 45.11 43.00 -1.64
C SER A 232 46.47 42.39 -1.28
N LEU A 233 47.03 41.63 -2.22
CA LEU A 233 48.46 41.32 -2.30
C LEU A 233 49.19 42.46 -3.02
#